data_AF-A0A4Q2VC46-F1
#
_entry.id   AF-A0A4Q2VC46-F1
#
_cell.length_a   1.000
_cell.length_b   1.000
_cell.length_c   1.000
_cell.angle_alpha   90.00
_cell.angle_beta   90.00
_cell.angle_gamma   90.00
#
_symmetry.space_group_name_H-M   'P 1'
#
loop_
_entity.id
_entity.type
_entity.pdbx_description
1 polymer ?
#
loop_
_entity_poly.entity_id
_entity_poly.type
_entity_poly.pdbx_seq_one_letter_code
_entity_poly.pdbx_strand_id
1 'polypeptide(L)'
;MSDQIDSANIRMKLNPKQLTAFLAANSTGVGVLVCPGGGYSVMSISYEGFGPAEYLNTLGIDAWVLNYTTASIKTPPLYPTPIDEALAAVELIRKQSPGTKKLGVMGFSAGGHLAGTTLTTPKAKLDFGILSYPVITMEDDYTHENSRYNLLGNNPTRKQIESLSVQNRVSDKTPPTFLFHTSNDELVPVQNTYLYANAMAKHGRKVQVVVLPDGKHGIGLGVDDPVRDWRPELERFLKYSI
;
A
#
# COMPACT_ATOMS: atom_id res chain seq x y z
N MET A 1 21.27 15.43 30.05
CA MET A 1 20.10 15.19 30.90
C MET A 1 19.11 14.38 30.08
N SER A 2 18.75 13.23 30.62
CA SER A 2 17.96 12.18 30.01
C SER A 2 16.47 12.52 30.10
N ASP A 3 15.84 12.83 28.97
CA ASP A 3 14.39 12.77 28.88
C ASP A 3 13.99 11.37 28.44
N GLN A 4 13.75 10.54 29.45
CA GLN A 4 13.03 9.28 29.32
C GLN A 4 11.68 9.57 28.67
N ILE A 5 11.50 9.06 27.44
CA ILE A 5 10.18 9.00 26.82
C ILE A 5 9.40 7.92 27.58
N ASP A 6 8.48 8.38 28.41
CA ASP A 6 7.55 7.59 29.19
C ASP A 6 6.76 6.64 28.27
N SER A 7 7.01 5.35 28.41
CA SER A 7 6.47 4.26 27.59
C SER A 7 4.98 3.94 27.86
N ALA A 8 4.27 4.82 28.57
CA ALA A 8 2.91 4.57 29.08
C ALA A 8 1.76 5.29 28.35
N ASN A 9 2.00 6.00 27.24
CA ASN A 9 0.94 6.80 26.56
C ASN A 9 0.87 6.68 25.02
N ILE A 10 1.22 5.53 24.44
CA ILE A 10 0.85 5.23 23.04
C ILE A 10 -0.60 4.74 23.04
N ARG A 11 -1.55 5.67 23.15
CA ARG A 11 -2.99 5.40 22.95
C ARG A 11 -3.17 4.84 21.53
N MET A 12 -3.92 3.73 21.40
CA MET A 12 -4.25 3.09 20.12
C MET A 12 -4.71 4.14 19.09
N LYS A 13 -3.88 4.45 18.11
CA LYS A 13 -4.17 5.43 17.03
C LYS A 13 -5.12 4.89 15.96
N LEU A 14 -5.54 3.64 16.06
CA LEU A 14 -6.47 2.97 15.16
C LEU A 14 -7.72 2.56 15.95
N ASN A 15 -8.89 2.93 15.47
CA ASN A 15 -10.13 2.31 15.94
C ASN A 15 -10.18 0.89 15.35
N PRO A 16 -10.29 -0.20 16.15
CA PRO A 16 -10.34 -1.55 15.60
C PRO A 16 -11.43 -1.77 14.54
N LYS A 17 -12.49 -0.96 14.54
CA LYS A 17 -13.54 -0.96 13.50
C LYS A 17 -13.05 -0.52 12.11
N GLN A 18 -11.88 0.09 12.02
CA GLN A 18 -11.25 0.46 10.74
C GLN A 18 -10.55 -0.73 10.07
N LEU A 19 -10.46 -1.89 10.74
CA LEU A 19 -9.84 -3.09 10.19
C LEU A 19 -10.88 -4.20 10.03
N THR A 20 -11.14 -4.61 8.80
CA THR A 20 -12.02 -5.75 8.51
C THR A 20 -11.16 -6.96 8.17
N ALA A 21 -11.26 -8.03 8.96
CA ALA A 21 -10.50 -9.26 8.78
C ALA A 21 -11.21 -10.22 7.81
N PHE A 22 -10.44 -10.78 6.89
CA PHE A 22 -10.80 -11.81 5.93
C PHE A 22 -9.81 -12.97 6.14
N LEU A 23 -10.18 -13.94 6.98
CA LEU A 23 -9.28 -15.04 7.34
C LEU A 23 -9.53 -16.23 6.42
N ALA A 24 -8.45 -16.79 5.88
CA ALA A 24 -8.53 -17.95 5.01
C ALA A 24 -8.89 -19.21 5.82
N ALA A 25 -9.76 -20.05 5.27
CA ALA A 25 -10.16 -21.30 5.94
C ALA A 25 -8.97 -22.24 6.21
N ASN A 26 -7.98 -22.24 5.32
CA ASN A 26 -6.73 -22.99 5.44
C ASN A 26 -5.53 -22.04 5.29
N SER A 27 -5.26 -21.25 6.34
CA SER A 27 -4.16 -20.28 6.32
C SER A 27 -2.79 -20.93 6.12
N THR A 28 -2.01 -20.37 5.21
CA THR A 28 -0.61 -20.72 4.93
C THR A 28 0.36 -20.08 5.92
N GLY A 29 -0.13 -19.24 6.84
CA GLY A 29 0.70 -18.38 7.70
C GLY A 29 1.23 -17.13 6.99
N VAL A 30 0.72 -16.83 5.78
CA VAL A 30 0.96 -15.57 5.06
C VAL A 30 -0.25 -14.67 5.24
N GLY A 31 0.00 -13.39 5.50
CA GLY A 31 -1.01 -12.37 5.69
C GLY A 31 -0.75 -11.12 4.86
N VAL A 32 -1.79 -10.36 4.54
CA VAL A 32 -1.69 -9.09 3.79
C VAL A 32 -2.59 -8.00 4.40
N LEU A 33 -2.02 -6.84 4.71
CA LEU A 33 -2.79 -5.62 4.94
C LEU A 33 -3.15 -4.98 3.59
N VAL A 34 -4.44 -4.81 3.29
CA VAL A 34 -4.94 -4.21 2.05
C VAL A 34 -5.35 -2.75 2.29
N CYS A 35 -4.78 -1.85 1.50
CA CYS A 35 -5.05 -0.41 1.48
C CYS A 35 -5.76 -0.03 0.17
N PRO A 36 -7.10 0.11 0.17
CA PRO A 36 -7.85 0.46 -1.04
C PRO A 36 -7.47 1.84 -1.58
N GLY A 37 -7.72 2.10 -2.86
CA GLY A 37 -7.56 3.42 -3.47
C GLY A 37 -8.71 4.38 -3.17
N GLY A 38 -8.79 5.45 -3.95
CA GLY A 38 -9.78 6.53 -3.80
C GLY A 38 -9.18 7.92 -3.61
N GLY A 39 -7.93 8.11 -4.00
CA GLY A 39 -7.31 9.43 -4.10
C GLY A 39 -7.03 10.13 -2.76
N TYR A 40 -7.03 9.40 -1.63
CA TYR A 40 -7.17 9.94 -0.27
C TYR A 40 -8.46 10.76 -0.06
N SER A 41 -9.38 10.77 -1.03
CA SER A 41 -10.63 11.53 -0.98
C SER A 41 -11.77 10.67 -0.44
N VAL A 42 -11.95 9.49 -1.05
CA VAL A 42 -12.94 8.47 -0.71
C VAL A 42 -12.23 7.11 -0.59
N MET A 43 -12.98 6.05 -0.31
CA MET A 43 -12.45 4.69 -0.20
C MET A 43 -13.14 3.76 -1.21
N SER A 44 -12.37 3.13 -2.10
CA SER A 44 -12.88 2.07 -3.00
C SER A 44 -12.95 0.71 -2.28
N ILE A 45 -13.61 0.66 -1.12
CA ILE A 45 -13.46 -0.46 -0.17
C ILE A 45 -14.00 -1.79 -0.73
N SER A 46 -15.11 -1.77 -1.46
CA SER A 46 -15.70 -3.00 -2.02
C SER A 46 -14.83 -3.58 -3.13
N TYR A 47 -14.34 -2.73 -4.04
CA TYR A 47 -13.65 -3.18 -5.26
C TYR A 47 -12.15 -3.39 -5.06
N GLU A 48 -11.49 -2.52 -4.30
CA GLU A 48 -10.04 -2.56 -4.07
C GLU A 48 -9.67 -2.97 -2.63
N GLY A 49 -10.67 -3.28 -1.80
CA GLY A 49 -10.49 -3.84 -0.46
C GLY A 49 -10.99 -5.28 -0.37
N PHE A 50 -12.31 -5.47 -0.39
CA PHE A 50 -12.94 -6.77 -0.16
C PHE A 50 -12.65 -7.77 -1.28
N GLY A 51 -12.80 -7.39 -2.55
CA GLY A 51 -12.48 -8.28 -3.68
C GLY A 51 -11.05 -8.85 -3.62
N PRO A 52 -10.01 -8.02 -3.45
CA PRO A 52 -8.65 -8.50 -3.24
C PRO A 52 -8.47 -9.38 -2.00
N ALA A 53 -9.12 -9.05 -0.89
CA ALA A 53 -9.04 -9.85 0.34
C ALA A 53 -9.67 -11.25 0.16
N GLU A 54 -10.85 -11.32 -0.46
CA GLU A 54 -11.52 -12.58 -0.79
C GLU A 54 -10.68 -13.41 -1.76
N TYR A 55 -10.09 -12.78 -2.78
CA TYR A 55 -9.19 -13.46 -3.70
C TYR A 55 -7.96 -14.04 -2.99
N LEU A 56 -7.31 -13.27 -2.11
CA LEU A 56 -6.17 -13.76 -1.31
C LEU A 56 -6.57 -14.94 -0.42
N ASN A 57 -7.78 -14.96 0.14
CA ASN A 57 -8.27 -16.10 0.91
C ASN A 57 -8.37 -17.38 0.07
N THR A 58 -8.68 -17.29 -1.23
CA THR A 58 -8.67 -18.47 -2.13
C THR A 58 -7.27 -19.09 -2.28
N LEU A 59 -6.22 -18.30 -2.02
CA LEU A 59 -4.82 -18.74 -2.03
C LEU A 59 -4.34 -19.20 -0.64
N GLY A 60 -5.21 -19.23 0.37
CA GLY A 60 -4.84 -19.54 1.75
C GLY A 60 -4.09 -18.40 2.45
N ILE A 61 -4.25 -17.15 1.99
CA ILE A 61 -3.60 -15.98 2.56
C ILE A 61 -4.63 -15.19 3.37
N ASP A 62 -4.31 -14.90 4.63
CA ASP A 62 -5.15 -14.05 5.48
C ASP A 62 -5.05 -12.59 5.02
N ALA A 63 -6.14 -11.84 5.08
CA ALA A 63 -6.18 -10.45 4.64
C ALA A 63 -6.88 -9.56 5.66
N TRP A 64 -6.44 -8.31 5.74
CA TRP A 64 -7.07 -7.27 6.54
C TRP A 64 -7.26 -6.02 5.70
N VAL A 65 -8.49 -5.57 5.55
CA VAL A 65 -8.80 -4.36 4.77
C VAL A 65 -8.83 -3.15 5.70
N LEU A 66 -7.99 -2.16 5.41
CA LEU A 66 -7.89 -0.94 6.20
C LEU A 66 -8.80 0.16 5.63
N ASN A 67 -9.77 0.57 6.43
CA ASN A 67 -10.59 1.76 6.21
C ASN A 67 -9.93 2.98 6.86
N TYR A 68 -8.83 3.45 6.25
CA TYR A 68 -8.04 4.59 6.71
C TYR A 68 -8.77 5.93 6.47
N THR A 69 -8.33 6.98 7.16
CA THR A 69 -8.94 8.31 7.12
C THR A 69 -8.76 8.97 5.73
N THR A 70 -9.84 9.51 5.19
CA THR A 70 -9.90 10.19 3.88
C THR A 70 -10.56 11.57 3.98
N ALA A 71 -10.50 12.34 2.89
CA ALA A 71 -11.08 13.68 2.81
C ALA A 71 -12.62 13.71 2.98
N SER A 72 -13.29 12.58 2.74
CA SER A 72 -14.74 12.43 2.95
C SER A 72 -15.16 12.47 4.42
N ILE A 73 -14.22 12.27 5.36
CA ILE A 73 -14.50 12.30 6.80
C ILE A 73 -13.66 13.32 7.59
N LYS A 74 -12.58 13.84 6.99
CA LYS A 74 -11.69 14.82 7.61
C LYS A 74 -11.22 15.83 6.58
N THR A 75 -11.28 17.12 6.89
CA THR A 75 -10.75 18.17 6.00
C THR A 75 -9.23 18.02 5.80
N PRO A 76 -8.72 18.08 4.55
CA PRO A 76 -7.29 18.14 4.27
C PRO A 76 -6.58 19.30 5.01
N PRO A 77 -5.26 19.19 5.31
CA PRO A 77 -4.38 18.07 5.00
C PRO A 77 -4.59 16.86 5.92
N LEU A 78 -4.49 15.66 5.36
CA LEU A 78 -4.68 14.42 6.11
C LEU A 78 -3.42 13.95 6.84
N TYR A 79 -2.22 14.30 6.35
CA TYR A 79 -0.95 13.88 6.94
C TYR A 79 -0.82 14.32 8.41
N PRO A 80 -0.37 13.44 9.34
CA PRO A 80 0.12 12.07 9.13
C PRO A 80 -0.93 10.96 9.34
N THR A 81 -2.21 11.29 9.53
CA THR A 81 -3.23 10.36 10.06
C THR A 81 -3.31 9.01 9.34
N PRO A 82 -3.44 8.93 8.00
CA PRO A 82 -3.57 7.63 7.32
C PRO A 82 -2.34 6.72 7.49
N ILE A 83 -1.15 7.32 7.57
CA ILE A 83 0.11 6.60 7.73
C ILE A 83 0.21 6.02 9.14
N ASP A 84 -0.15 6.81 10.15
CA ASP A 84 -0.21 6.35 11.54
C ASP A 84 -1.21 5.20 11.71
N GLU A 85 -2.36 5.27 11.03
CA GLU A 85 -3.38 4.20 11.03
C GLU A 85 -2.86 2.91 10.38
N ALA A 86 -2.17 2.99 9.24
CA ALA A 86 -1.60 1.83 8.58
C ALA A 86 -0.51 1.15 9.43
N LEU A 87 0.36 1.92 10.08
CA LEU A 87 1.37 1.39 10.99
C LEU A 87 0.72 0.72 12.21
N ALA A 88 -0.29 1.37 12.81
CA ALA A 88 -1.04 0.79 13.92
C ALA A 88 -1.81 -0.49 13.52
N ALA A 89 -2.28 -0.57 12.27
CA ALA A 89 -2.92 -1.79 11.75
C ALA A 89 -1.91 -2.95 11.64
N VAL A 90 -0.70 -2.70 11.15
CA VAL A 90 0.38 -3.71 11.12
C VAL A 90 0.69 -4.21 12.54
N GLU A 91 0.84 -3.31 13.51
CA GLU A 91 1.08 -3.67 14.91
C GLU A 91 -0.07 -4.50 15.51
N LEU A 92 -1.32 -4.10 15.22
CA LEU A 92 -2.50 -4.80 15.70
C LEU A 92 -2.60 -6.22 15.12
N ILE A 93 -2.35 -6.39 13.82
CA ILE A 93 -2.36 -7.70 13.15
C ILE A 93 -1.29 -8.60 13.77
N ARG A 94 -0.05 -8.11 13.92
CA ARG A 94 1.04 -8.90 14.53
C ARG A 94 0.70 -9.33 15.97
N LYS A 95 -0.04 -8.51 16.72
CA LYS A 95 -0.50 -8.82 18.07
C LYS A 95 -1.65 -9.84 18.10
N GLN A 96 -2.62 -9.71 17.21
CA GLN A 96 -3.86 -10.50 17.25
C GLN A 96 -3.80 -11.79 16.43
N SER A 97 -2.87 -11.88 15.48
CA SER A 97 -2.72 -13.01 14.57
C SER A 97 -1.29 -13.56 14.63
N PRO A 98 -0.86 -14.14 15.77
CA PRO A 98 0.51 -14.66 15.93
C PRO A 98 0.84 -15.82 14.99
N GLY A 99 -0.17 -16.46 14.37
CA GLY A 99 0.00 -17.46 13.32
C GLY A 99 0.50 -16.90 11.98
N THR A 100 0.40 -15.58 11.77
CA THR A 100 0.88 -14.90 10.56
C THR A 100 2.39 -14.73 10.61
N LYS A 101 3.10 -15.70 10.03
CA LYS A 101 4.56 -15.73 9.94
C LYS A 101 5.10 -14.65 9.02
N LYS A 102 4.50 -14.47 7.84
CA LYS A 102 4.84 -13.40 6.89
C LYS A 102 3.68 -12.44 6.76
N LEU A 103 3.92 -11.14 6.86
CA LEU A 103 2.91 -10.10 6.66
C LEU A 103 3.40 -9.12 5.58
N GLY A 104 2.65 -9.05 4.49
CA GLY A 104 2.84 -8.04 3.45
C GLY A 104 1.84 -6.90 3.55
N VAL A 105 2.00 -5.93 2.64
CA VAL A 105 1.01 -4.86 2.42
C VAL A 105 0.69 -4.76 0.94
N MET A 106 -0.58 -4.59 0.64
CA MET A 106 -1.12 -4.39 -0.70
C MET A 106 -1.79 -3.03 -0.78
N GLY A 107 -1.59 -2.29 -1.87
CA GLY A 107 -2.30 -1.04 -2.07
C GLY A 107 -2.54 -0.69 -3.53
N PHE A 108 -3.61 0.05 -3.76
CA PHE A 108 -4.10 0.47 -5.08
C PHE A 108 -4.10 1.99 -5.21
N SER A 109 -3.60 2.55 -6.31
CA SER A 109 -3.65 4.01 -6.53
C SER A 109 -3.08 4.81 -5.34
N ALA A 110 -3.85 5.72 -4.72
CA ALA A 110 -3.48 6.41 -3.49
C ALA A 110 -3.29 5.48 -2.27
N GLY A 111 -4.02 4.36 -2.20
CA GLY A 111 -3.76 3.29 -1.26
C GLY A 111 -2.42 2.58 -1.54
N GLY A 112 -1.97 2.59 -2.80
CA GLY A 112 -0.62 2.16 -3.21
C GLY A 112 0.47 3.09 -2.65
N HIS A 113 0.22 4.40 -2.60
CA HIS A 113 1.09 5.33 -1.89
C HIS A 113 1.15 5.04 -0.38
N LEU A 114 -0.01 4.79 0.26
CA LEU A 114 -0.08 4.44 1.68
C LEU A 114 0.66 3.12 1.98
N ALA A 115 0.40 2.08 1.17
CA ALA A 115 1.06 0.78 1.26
C ALA A 115 2.57 0.92 1.07
N GLY A 116 3.02 1.66 0.05
CA GLY A 116 4.43 1.91 -0.22
C GLY A 116 5.13 2.68 0.90
N THR A 117 4.46 3.69 1.47
CA THR A 117 4.96 4.47 2.62
C THR A 117 5.11 3.58 3.87
N THR A 118 4.13 2.71 4.11
CA THR A 118 4.15 1.73 5.22
C THR A 118 5.26 0.70 5.03
N LEU A 119 5.36 0.12 3.82
CA LEU A 119 6.37 -0.87 3.44
C LEU A 119 7.80 -0.35 3.59
N THR A 120 8.02 0.90 3.23
CA THR A 120 9.34 1.58 3.32
C THR A 120 9.63 2.13 4.71
N THR A 121 8.75 1.92 5.70
CA THR A 121 9.00 2.27 7.10
C THR A 121 9.62 1.07 7.82
N PRO A 122 10.92 1.06 8.16
CA PRO A 122 11.60 -0.15 8.65
C PRO A 122 11.01 -0.73 9.94
N LYS A 123 10.37 0.11 10.76
CA LYS A 123 9.71 -0.32 12.00
C LYS A 123 8.48 -1.19 11.75
N ALA A 124 7.85 -1.10 10.57
CA ALA A 124 6.69 -1.92 10.22
C ALA A 124 7.05 -3.41 10.08
N LYS A 125 8.32 -3.73 9.76
CA LYS A 125 8.81 -5.12 9.59
C LYS A 125 7.88 -5.98 8.73
N LEU A 126 7.46 -5.41 7.60
CA LEU A 126 6.72 -6.13 6.56
C LEU A 126 7.68 -7.00 5.76
N ASP A 127 7.17 -8.11 5.25
CA ASP A 127 7.95 -9.14 4.56
C ASP A 127 7.93 -8.97 3.03
N PHE A 128 6.89 -8.31 2.49
CA PHE A 128 6.74 -8.03 1.06
C PHE A 128 5.71 -6.92 0.79
N GLY A 129 5.71 -6.38 -0.43
CA GLY A 129 4.75 -5.38 -0.90
C GLY A 129 4.07 -5.75 -2.21
N ILE A 130 2.83 -5.30 -2.40
CA ILE A 130 2.06 -5.41 -3.66
C ILE A 130 1.48 -4.03 -3.96
N LEU A 131 2.03 -3.32 -4.95
CA LEU A 131 1.57 -1.97 -5.30
C LEU A 131 0.98 -1.98 -6.71
N SER A 132 -0.32 -1.69 -6.81
CA SER A 132 -1.10 -1.78 -8.04
C SER A 132 -1.48 -0.39 -8.53
N TYR A 133 -1.07 -0.06 -9.76
CA TYR A 133 -1.16 1.27 -10.38
C TYR A 133 -0.95 2.40 -9.36
N PRO A 134 0.16 2.34 -8.59
CA PRO A 134 0.29 3.12 -7.36
C PRO A 134 0.60 4.57 -7.67
N VAL A 135 0.05 5.47 -6.84
CA VAL A 135 0.70 6.76 -6.63
C VAL A 135 2.00 6.50 -5.87
N ILE A 136 3.11 7.03 -6.35
CA ILE A 136 4.44 6.84 -5.75
C ILE A 136 5.06 8.20 -5.43
N THR A 137 5.07 9.12 -6.39
CA THR A 137 5.72 10.42 -6.20
C THR A 137 4.72 11.50 -5.81
N MET A 138 5.14 12.36 -4.88
CA MET A 138 4.49 13.63 -4.55
C MET A 138 5.18 14.81 -5.24
N GLU A 139 6.33 14.56 -5.89
CA GLU A 139 7.04 15.53 -6.73
C GLU A 139 6.25 15.80 -8.02
N ASP A 140 6.52 16.92 -8.67
CA ASP A 140 5.83 17.34 -9.88
C ASP A 140 6.05 16.34 -11.06
N ASP A 141 5.46 16.64 -12.22
CA ASP A 141 5.45 15.84 -13.46
C ASP A 141 4.61 14.55 -13.43
N TYR A 142 4.72 13.74 -12.38
CA TYR A 142 4.07 12.42 -12.33
C TYR A 142 3.18 12.19 -11.12
N THR A 143 3.06 13.16 -10.21
CA THR A 143 2.16 13.02 -9.07
C THR A 143 0.70 13.03 -9.51
N HIS A 144 -0.12 12.29 -8.77
CA HIS A 144 -1.56 12.44 -8.85
C HIS A 144 -1.99 13.61 -7.95
N GLU A 145 -2.28 14.75 -8.57
CA GLU A 145 -2.46 16.04 -7.88
C GLU A 145 -3.51 16.00 -6.76
N ASN A 146 -4.64 15.35 -7.00
CA ASN A 146 -5.70 15.25 -5.98
C ASN A 146 -5.25 14.43 -4.76
N SER A 147 -4.46 13.37 -4.95
CA SER A 147 -3.88 12.63 -3.83
C SER A 147 -2.88 13.47 -3.03
N ARG A 148 -2.05 14.24 -3.73
CA ARG A 148 -1.13 15.17 -3.08
C ARG A 148 -1.88 16.24 -2.29
N TYR A 149 -2.89 16.87 -2.89
CA TYR A 149 -3.72 17.87 -2.24
C TYR A 149 -4.44 17.32 -1.00
N ASN A 150 -5.10 16.16 -1.10
CA ASN A 150 -5.81 15.59 0.04
C ASN A 150 -4.83 15.25 1.18
N LEU A 151 -3.66 14.70 0.86
CA LEU A 151 -2.69 14.32 1.87
C LEU A 151 -1.99 15.54 2.50
N LEU A 152 -1.62 16.54 1.70
CA LEU A 152 -0.69 17.60 2.10
C LEU A 152 -1.23 19.04 2.04
N GLY A 153 -2.41 19.25 1.48
CA GLY A 153 -3.02 20.56 1.29
C GLY A 153 -2.38 21.36 0.15
N ASN A 154 -2.67 22.67 0.12
CA ASN A 154 -2.26 23.56 -0.98
C ASN A 154 -0.78 23.96 -0.97
N ASN A 155 -0.14 23.98 0.20
CA ASN A 155 1.21 24.50 0.36
C ASN A 155 2.13 23.52 1.11
N PRO A 156 2.34 22.29 0.59
CA PRO A 156 3.31 21.39 1.18
C PRO A 156 4.70 22.00 1.17
N THR A 157 5.46 21.76 2.24
CA THR A 157 6.90 22.02 2.20
C THR A 157 7.59 21.05 1.24
N ARG A 158 8.68 21.49 0.61
CA ARG A 158 9.55 20.61 -0.21
C ARG A 158 9.96 19.33 0.52
N LYS A 159 10.28 19.45 1.81
CA LYS A 159 10.62 18.31 2.67
C LYS A 159 9.47 17.30 2.80
N GLN A 160 8.22 17.77 2.89
CA GLN A 160 7.06 16.86 2.93
C GLN A 160 6.90 16.13 1.59
N ILE A 161 7.02 16.84 0.47
CA ILE A 161 6.98 16.25 -0.87
C ILE A 161 8.07 15.17 -1.02
N GLU A 162 9.33 15.50 -0.72
CA GLU A 162 10.46 14.58 -0.89
C GLU A 162 10.34 13.38 0.05
N SER A 163 9.96 13.58 1.32
CA SER A 163 9.88 12.52 2.32
C SER A 163 8.69 11.58 2.16
N LEU A 164 7.64 12.01 1.47
CA LEU A 164 6.47 11.18 1.17
C LEU A 164 6.49 10.60 -0.24
N SER A 165 7.37 11.09 -1.12
CA SER A 165 7.64 10.42 -2.39
C SER A 165 8.29 9.05 -2.12
N VAL A 166 7.54 7.98 -2.39
CA VAL A 166 7.84 6.63 -1.91
C VAL A 166 9.16 6.09 -2.48
N GLN A 167 9.51 6.49 -3.70
CA GLN A 167 10.79 6.13 -4.33
C GLN A 167 12.00 6.62 -3.52
N ASN A 168 11.88 7.76 -2.82
CA ASN A 168 12.95 8.32 -1.99
C ASN A 168 13.09 7.61 -0.64
N ARG A 169 12.13 6.74 -0.30
CA ARG A 169 12.09 5.96 0.95
C ARG A 169 12.63 4.54 0.79
N VAL A 170 12.89 4.11 -0.43
CA VAL A 170 13.51 2.80 -0.70
C VAL A 170 14.89 2.74 -0.07
N SER A 171 15.23 1.60 0.52
CA SER A 171 16.51 1.37 1.18
C SER A 171 16.94 -0.10 1.03
N ASP A 172 18.11 -0.43 1.57
CA ASP A 172 18.62 -1.79 1.72
C ASP A 172 17.69 -2.71 2.54
N LYS A 173 16.81 -2.12 3.35
CA LYS A 173 15.81 -2.81 4.17
C LYS A 173 14.45 -2.97 3.50
N THR A 174 14.23 -2.37 2.33
CA THR A 174 12.94 -2.48 1.65
C THR A 174 12.70 -3.94 1.22
N PRO A 175 11.56 -4.56 1.59
CA PRO A 175 11.27 -5.95 1.24
C PRO A 175 11.01 -6.14 -0.25
N PRO A 176 10.97 -7.40 -0.76
CA PRO A 176 10.55 -7.68 -2.12
C PRO A 176 9.19 -7.06 -2.45
N THR A 177 9.06 -6.45 -3.63
CA THR A 177 7.83 -5.77 -4.04
C THR A 177 7.36 -6.25 -5.41
N PHE A 178 6.06 -6.55 -5.52
CA PHE A 178 5.36 -6.71 -6.78
C PHE A 178 4.72 -5.38 -7.19
N LEU A 179 4.93 -4.98 -8.44
CA LEU A 179 4.32 -3.81 -9.05
C LEU A 179 3.45 -4.22 -10.23
N PHE A 180 2.22 -3.73 -10.28
CA PHE A 180 1.35 -3.82 -11.45
C PHE A 180 0.99 -2.41 -11.95
N HIS A 181 0.86 -2.23 -13.26
CA HIS A 181 0.35 -1.01 -13.89
C HIS A 181 -0.12 -1.30 -15.33
N THR A 182 -0.92 -0.39 -15.90
CA THR A 182 -1.14 -0.30 -17.35
C THR A 182 -0.34 0.88 -17.91
N SER A 183 0.16 0.78 -19.14
CA SER A 183 1.08 1.76 -19.71
C SER A 183 0.40 3.07 -20.13
N ASN A 184 -0.91 3.00 -20.41
CA ASN A 184 -1.76 4.11 -20.82
C ASN A 184 -2.67 4.63 -19.69
N ASP A 185 -2.30 4.41 -18.43
CA ASP A 185 -3.05 4.95 -17.29
C ASP A 185 -3.07 6.49 -17.36
N GLU A 186 -4.26 7.04 -17.62
CA GLU A 186 -4.46 8.47 -17.81
C GLU A 186 -4.55 9.26 -16.48
N LEU A 187 -4.75 8.58 -15.35
CA LEU A 187 -4.94 9.23 -14.05
C LEU A 187 -3.67 9.22 -13.20
N VAL A 188 -2.96 8.10 -13.18
CA VAL A 188 -1.68 7.96 -12.48
C VAL A 188 -0.66 7.48 -13.51
N PRO A 189 0.25 8.34 -13.98
CA PRO A 189 1.19 7.95 -15.01
C PRO A 189 2.05 6.76 -14.58
N VAL A 190 2.27 5.81 -15.50
CA VAL A 190 3.07 4.58 -15.28
C VAL A 190 4.49 4.86 -14.77
N GLN A 191 4.98 6.07 -14.97
CA GLN A 191 6.24 6.57 -14.42
C GLN A 191 6.30 6.41 -12.90
N ASN A 192 5.19 6.43 -12.17
CA ASN A 192 5.18 6.09 -10.74
C ASN A 192 5.76 4.69 -10.48
N THR A 193 5.33 3.68 -11.25
CA THR A 193 5.87 2.32 -11.18
C THR A 193 7.35 2.29 -11.54
N TYR A 194 7.76 2.98 -12.61
CA TYR A 194 9.16 2.99 -13.04
C TYR A 194 10.09 3.72 -12.05
N LEU A 195 9.63 4.81 -11.42
CA LEU A 195 10.37 5.51 -10.37
C LEU A 195 10.66 4.59 -9.18
N TYR A 196 9.65 3.87 -8.70
CA TYR A 196 9.82 2.93 -7.59
C TYR A 196 10.69 1.73 -7.99
N ALA A 197 10.46 1.13 -9.17
CA ALA A 197 11.27 0.01 -9.67
C ALA A 197 12.75 0.38 -9.82
N ASN A 198 13.04 1.58 -10.36
CA ASN A 198 14.40 2.11 -10.46
C ASN A 198 15.04 2.30 -9.08
N ALA A 199 14.30 2.82 -8.10
CA ALA A 199 14.79 2.95 -6.73
C ALA A 199 15.09 1.56 -6.11
N MET A 200 14.22 0.58 -6.30
CA MET A 200 14.46 -0.81 -5.86
C MET A 200 15.72 -1.39 -6.48
N ALA A 201 15.92 -1.20 -7.80
CA ALA A 201 17.11 -1.65 -8.51
C ALA A 201 18.40 -0.98 -7.99
N LYS A 202 18.38 0.35 -7.77
CA LYS A 202 19.51 1.11 -7.21
C LYS A 202 19.95 0.60 -5.84
N HIS A 203 19.01 0.11 -5.03
CA HIS A 203 19.29 -0.49 -3.71
C HIS A 203 19.50 -2.01 -3.76
N GLY A 204 19.56 -2.63 -4.94
CA GLY A 204 19.74 -4.08 -5.10
C GLY A 204 18.59 -4.91 -4.52
N ARG A 205 17.38 -4.34 -4.48
CA ARG A 205 16.19 -4.99 -3.92
C ARG A 205 15.41 -5.75 -4.99
N LYS A 206 14.78 -6.86 -4.60
CA LYS A 206 13.95 -7.67 -5.49
C LYS A 206 12.67 -6.91 -5.84
N VAL A 207 12.40 -6.74 -7.12
CA VAL A 207 11.16 -6.16 -7.61
C VAL A 207 10.68 -6.97 -8.82
N GLN A 208 9.40 -7.33 -8.84
CA GLN A 208 8.73 -7.88 -10.00
C GLN A 208 7.80 -6.81 -10.56
N VAL A 209 7.94 -6.48 -11.84
CA VAL A 209 7.16 -5.42 -12.50
C VAL A 209 6.35 -6.02 -13.62
N VAL A 210 5.05 -5.79 -13.60
CA VAL A 210 4.11 -6.14 -14.66
C VAL A 210 3.51 -4.84 -15.18
N VAL A 211 3.81 -4.49 -16.43
CA VAL A 211 3.16 -3.37 -17.12
C VAL A 211 2.44 -3.92 -18.34
N LEU A 212 1.11 -3.82 -18.35
CA LEU A 212 0.29 -4.17 -19.50
C LEU A 212 0.19 -2.98 -20.46
N PRO A 213 0.04 -3.21 -21.78
CA PRO A 213 -0.01 -2.12 -22.75
C PRO A 213 -1.22 -1.20 -22.53
N ASP A 214 -2.39 -1.76 -22.20
CA ASP A 214 -3.62 -0.99 -22.12
C ASP A 214 -4.58 -1.42 -21.00
N GLY A 215 -5.18 -0.42 -20.35
CA GLY A 215 -6.27 -0.55 -19.39
C GLY A 215 -6.47 0.73 -18.59
N LYS A 216 -7.73 1.06 -18.29
CA LYS A 216 -8.06 2.26 -17.50
C LYS A 216 -7.45 2.20 -16.09
N HIS A 217 -7.31 3.35 -15.45
CA HIS A 217 -7.00 3.39 -14.02
C HIS A 217 -8.04 2.62 -13.20
N GLY A 218 -7.60 1.94 -12.14
CA GLY A 218 -8.53 1.31 -11.18
C GLY A 218 -9.23 0.05 -11.72
N ILE A 219 -8.52 -0.80 -12.47
CA ILE A 219 -9.05 -2.11 -12.96
C ILE A 219 -9.07 -3.21 -11.90
N GLY A 220 -8.67 -2.90 -10.65
CA GLY A 220 -8.62 -3.88 -9.58
C GLY A 220 -7.69 -5.04 -9.93
N LEU A 221 -8.16 -6.27 -9.66
CA LEU A 221 -7.46 -7.50 -10.02
C LEU A 221 -7.65 -7.93 -11.48
N GLY A 222 -8.51 -7.27 -12.27
CA GLY A 222 -8.80 -7.68 -13.64
C GLY A 222 -9.56 -9.01 -13.78
N VAL A 223 -10.29 -9.46 -12.74
CA VAL A 223 -10.91 -10.80 -12.66
C VAL A 223 -11.78 -11.16 -13.86
N ASP A 224 -12.57 -10.21 -14.36
CA ASP A 224 -13.51 -10.42 -15.47
C ASP A 224 -12.93 -10.00 -16.83
N ASP A 225 -11.63 -9.70 -16.88
CA ASP A 225 -10.94 -9.25 -18.08
C ASP A 225 -9.73 -10.16 -18.37
N PRO A 226 -9.87 -11.20 -19.19
CA PRO A 226 -8.78 -12.15 -19.45
C PRO A 226 -7.56 -11.51 -20.13
N VAL A 227 -7.69 -10.29 -20.69
CA VAL A 227 -6.58 -9.54 -21.29
C VAL A 227 -5.81 -8.77 -20.23
N ARG A 228 -6.50 -8.26 -19.20
CA ARG A 228 -5.87 -7.49 -18.11
C ARG A 228 -5.78 -8.24 -16.77
N ASP A 229 -6.11 -9.52 -16.73
CA ASP A 229 -5.94 -10.36 -15.55
C ASP A 229 -4.45 -10.56 -15.24
N TRP A 230 -4.00 -9.93 -14.17
CA TRP A 230 -2.61 -9.97 -13.72
C TRP A 230 -2.41 -10.89 -12.50
N ARG A 231 -3.47 -11.56 -12.05
CA ARG A 231 -3.42 -12.48 -10.90
C ARG A 231 -2.40 -13.61 -11.06
N PRO A 232 -2.23 -14.26 -12.24
CA PRO A 232 -1.21 -15.29 -12.40
C PRO A 232 0.21 -14.78 -12.11
N GLU A 233 0.49 -13.52 -12.44
CA GLU A 233 1.78 -12.87 -12.19
C GLU A 233 2.00 -12.60 -10.70
N LEU A 234 0.93 -12.18 -10.01
CA LEU A 234 0.92 -12.00 -8.56
C LEU A 234 1.12 -13.33 -7.83
N GLU A 235 0.41 -14.38 -8.23
CA GLU A 235 0.57 -15.73 -7.66
C GLU A 235 2.00 -16.24 -7.79
N ARG A 236 2.62 -16.03 -8.96
CA ARG A 236 4.03 -16.38 -9.16
C ARG A 236 4.95 -15.62 -8.19
N PHE A 237 4.72 -14.33 -7.99
CA PHE A 237 5.48 -13.55 -7.02
C PHE A 237 5.29 -14.10 -5.59
N LEU A 238 4.04 -14.30 -5.17
CA LEU A 238 3.69 -14.82 -3.85
C LEU A 238 4.26 -16.22 -3.58
N LYS A 239 4.41 -17.03 -4.62
CA LYS A 239 4.94 -18.40 -4.48
C LYS A 239 6.46 -18.47 -4.46
N TYR A 240 7.14 -17.62 -5.22
CA TYR A 240 8.57 -17.78 -5.50
C TYR A 240 9.47 -16.64 -5.00
N SER A 241 8.89 -15.51 -4.57
CA SER A 241 9.65 -14.30 -4.24
C SER A 241 9.53 -13.83 -2.79
N ILE A 242 8.60 -14.38 -2.00
CA ILE A 242 8.36 -13.97 -0.61
C ILE A 242 8.75 -15.02 0.41
#